data_AF-M4Z730-F1
#
_entry.id   AF-M4Z730-F1
#
_cell.length_a   1.000
_cell.length_b   1.000
_cell.length_c   1.000
_cell.angle_alpha   90.00
_cell.angle_beta   90.00
_cell.angle_gamma   90.00
#
_symmetry.space_group_name_H-M   'P 1'
#
loop_
_entity.id
_entity.type
_entity.pdbx_description
1 polymer ?
#
loop_
_entity_poly.entity_id
_entity_poly.type
_entity_poly.pdbx_seq_one_letter_code
_entity_poly.pdbx_strand_id
1 'polypeptide(L)'
;MRSEGILKALGPWSEREELSDALMRLLDTTPEGGGEFAACLAVVQRIYNDDEASWYQEWTRSAEVMREEACLLADAGSLDAGRRKWLRAINYYDVAASPFGGCVVRQQAVASGIRACALDYLRLGVPQGEVVTIPWRQDYPLEAYFLPADGNGPAPTVVCICEPGRRKEKSLLMLAGYAAERGLSLLVVDVLGPGPASRFDDIVGSRDLESAIGSVMDYVCERDDVDDDRIAILADDWSSSFVARGIALDPRYAAAVCDAGLWDIHERVCLSRRLKPDERACLPSASDCRVARQIMCPLLVALPEVGWLRADIAARLVAQMKRDHLDITLKIFANQQGGVPDEAHANGFIFDWIASRLAGSQEMQG
;
A
#
# COMPACT_ATOMS: atom_id res chain seq x y z
N MET A 1 1.31 3.19 -27.74
CA MET A 1 1.01 1.90 -28.42
C MET A 1 0.21 1.08 -27.42
N ARG A 2 -1.05 0.71 -27.74
CA ARG A 2 -2.08 0.28 -26.77
C ARG A 2 -1.58 -0.82 -25.82
N SER A 3 -1.92 -0.75 -24.53
CA SER A 3 -1.73 -1.85 -23.55
C SER A 3 -2.34 -3.17 -24.05
N GLU A 4 -3.49 -3.10 -24.72
CA GLU A 4 -4.10 -4.23 -25.44
C GLU A 4 -3.21 -4.81 -26.55
N GLY A 5 -2.38 -3.98 -27.19
CA GLY A 5 -1.46 -4.39 -28.26
C GLY A 5 -0.20 -5.09 -27.74
N ILE A 6 0.27 -4.73 -26.54
CA ILE A 6 1.35 -5.42 -25.86
C ILE A 6 0.83 -6.77 -25.35
N LEU A 7 -0.32 -6.80 -24.67
CA LEU A 7 -0.92 -8.05 -24.17
C LEU A 7 -1.24 -9.03 -25.30
N LYS A 8 -1.78 -8.58 -26.45
CA LYS A 8 -1.99 -9.44 -27.64
C LYS A 8 -0.69 -9.98 -28.24
N ALA A 9 0.42 -9.26 -28.09
CA ALA A 9 1.74 -9.72 -28.53
C ALA A 9 2.42 -10.70 -27.55
N LEU A 10 1.90 -10.80 -26.32
CA LEU A 10 2.39 -11.71 -25.28
C LEU A 10 1.81 -13.13 -25.39
N GLY A 11 0.93 -13.38 -26.36
CA GLY A 11 0.37 -14.71 -26.64
C GLY A 11 -0.97 -14.98 -25.93
N PRO A 12 -1.36 -16.26 -25.77
CA PRO A 12 -2.69 -16.66 -25.30
C PRO A 12 -3.02 -16.24 -23.85
N TRP A 13 -2.05 -15.75 -23.08
CA TRP A 13 -2.23 -15.19 -21.73
C TRP A 13 -3.19 -14.00 -21.68
N SER A 14 -3.32 -13.26 -22.79
CA SER A 14 -4.27 -12.16 -22.93
C SER A 14 -5.74 -12.58 -22.90
N GLU A 15 -6.04 -13.88 -23.02
CA GLU A 15 -7.40 -14.42 -22.94
C GLU A 15 -7.81 -14.81 -21.51
N ARG A 16 -6.85 -14.90 -20.57
CA ARG A 16 -7.11 -15.12 -19.14
C ARG A 16 -6.96 -13.83 -18.34
N GLU A 17 -8.10 -13.21 -18.07
CA GLU A 17 -8.20 -11.92 -17.35
C GLU A 17 -7.38 -11.91 -16.04
N GLU A 18 -7.52 -12.95 -15.19
CA GLU A 18 -6.82 -13.02 -13.90
C GLU A 18 -5.28 -13.04 -14.01
N LEU A 19 -4.74 -13.76 -15.00
CA LEU A 19 -3.29 -13.86 -15.22
C LEU A 19 -2.75 -12.60 -15.88
N SER A 20 -3.52 -12.04 -16.82
CA SER A 20 -3.23 -10.76 -17.44
C SER A 20 -3.19 -9.64 -16.38
N ASP A 21 -4.15 -9.61 -15.46
CA ASP A 21 -4.21 -8.63 -14.37
C ASP A 21 -3.07 -8.80 -13.36
N ALA A 22 -2.71 -10.04 -13.03
CA ALA A 22 -1.55 -10.30 -12.18
C ALA A 22 -0.24 -9.81 -12.83
N LEU A 23 -0.07 -10.06 -14.14
CA LEU A 23 1.10 -9.60 -14.89
C LEU A 23 1.11 -8.08 -15.05
N MET A 24 -0.02 -7.44 -15.33
CA MET A 24 -0.12 -5.98 -15.43
C MET A 24 0.25 -5.33 -14.10
N ARG A 25 -0.31 -5.80 -12.99
CA ARG A 25 0.05 -5.30 -11.65
C ARG A 25 1.54 -5.49 -11.33
N LEU A 26 2.17 -6.57 -11.80
CA LEU A 26 3.62 -6.73 -11.67
C LEU A 26 4.38 -5.68 -12.47
N LEU A 27 3.98 -5.46 -13.72
CA LEU A 27 4.64 -4.50 -14.60
C LEU A 27 4.43 -3.05 -14.14
N ASP A 28 3.32 -2.75 -13.48
CA ASP A 28 3.02 -1.43 -12.93
C ASP A 28 4.02 -1.05 -11.82
N THR A 29 4.56 -2.04 -11.08
CA THR A 29 5.61 -1.82 -10.06
C THR A 29 7.03 -1.74 -10.60
N THR A 30 7.21 -1.73 -11.93
CA THR A 30 8.56 -1.66 -12.54
C THR A 30 9.31 -0.37 -12.22
N PRO A 31 8.68 0.82 -12.12
CA PRO A 31 9.37 2.05 -11.70
C PRO A 31 9.99 1.95 -10.30
N GLU A 32 9.33 1.25 -9.37
CA GLU A 32 9.79 0.99 -7.99
C GLU A 32 10.76 -0.19 -7.89
N GLY A 33 11.08 -0.84 -9.03
CA GLY A 33 12.01 -1.97 -9.09
C GLY A 33 11.39 -3.33 -8.81
N GLY A 34 10.05 -3.41 -8.74
CA GLY A 34 9.26 -4.62 -8.50
C GLY A 34 9.39 -5.69 -9.58
N GLY A 35 9.91 -5.33 -10.75
CA GLY A 35 10.26 -6.25 -11.82
C GLY A 35 11.10 -5.57 -12.89
N GLU A 36 11.75 -6.36 -13.74
CA GLU A 36 12.33 -5.87 -14.99
C GLU A 36 11.52 -6.42 -16.14
N PHE A 37 11.03 -5.55 -17.04
CA PHE A 37 10.13 -5.94 -18.12
C PHE A 37 10.64 -7.17 -18.89
N ALA A 38 11.89 -7.14 -19.36
CA ALA A 38 12.49 -8.25 -20.10
C ALA A 38 12.59 -9.55 -19.27
N ALA A 39 12.88 -9.44 -17.96
CA ALA A 39 12.92 -10.60 -17.08
C ALA A 39 11.53 -11.20 -16.89
N CYS A 40 10.51 -10.37 -16.64
CA CYS A 40 9.12 -10.80 -16.52
C CYS A 40 8.64 -11.51 -17.80
N LEU A 41 8.98 -10.97 -18.97
CA LEU A 41 8.70 -11.61 -20.26
C LEU A 41 9.38 -12.98 -20.40
N ALA A 42 10.65 -13.08 -19.99
CA ALA A 42 11.37 -14.34 -20.02
C ALA A 42 10.76 -15.39 -19.09
N VAL A 43 10.15 -14.99 -17.96
CA VAL A 43 9.37 -15.90 -17.10
C VAL A 43 8.13 -16.38 -17.83
N VAL A 44 7.32 -15.45 -18.33
CA VAL A 44 6.06 -15.76 -19.02
C VAL A 44 6.26 -16.70 -20.20
N GLN A 45 7.35 -16.55 -20.96
CA GLN A 45 7.68 -17.44 -22.10
C GLN A 45 7.94 -18.91 -21.71
N ARG A 46 8.22 -19.21 -20.44
CA ARG A 46 8.45 -20.58 -19.95
C ARG A 46 7.21 -21.21 -19.35
N ILE A 47 6.17 -20.42 -19.11
CA ILE A 47 4.93 -20.91 -18.54
C ILE A 47 4.19 -21.71 -19.63
N TYR A 48 3.77 -22.93 -19.31
CA TYR A 48 2.95 -23.72 -20.22
C TYR A 48 1.51 -23.20 -20.23
N ASN A 49 0.97 -22.99 -21.43
CA ASN A 49 -0.42 -22.59 -21.62
C ASN A 49 -1.37 -23.59 -20.92
N ASP A 50 -2.42 -23.07 -20.28
CA ASP A 50 -3.43 -23.84 -19.53
C ASP A 50 -2.92 -24.61 -18.30
N ASP A 51 -1.68 -24.38 -17.86
CA ASP A 51 -1.13 -24.97 -16.64
C ASP A 51 -0.86 -23.93 -15.55
N GLU A 52 -1.82 -23.79 -14.64
CA GLU A 52 -1.64 -22.94 -13.46
C GLU A 52 -0.46 -23.41 -12.61
N ALA A 53 -0.19 -24.72 -12.54
CA ALA A 53 0.95 -25.23 -11.78
C ALA A 53 2.28 -24.75 -12.38
N SER A 54 2.36 -24.65 -13.71
CA SER A 54 3.50 -24.03 -14.39
C SER A 54 3.64 -22.55 -14.03
N TRP A 55 2.54 -21.80 -13.93
CA TRP A 55 2.58 -20.39 -13.49
C TRP A 55 3.18 -20.27 -12.09
N TYR A 56 2.64 -21.03 -11.13
CA TYR A 56 3.15 -21.04 -9.76
C TYR A 56 4.61 -21.41 -9.71
N GLN A 57 5.00 -22.49 -10.40
CA GLN A 57 6.37 -23.00 -10.39
C GLN A 57 7.35 -21.99 -10.97
N GLU A 58 7.05 -21.39 -12.11
CA GLU A 58 7.97 -20.47 -12.79
C GLU A 58 8.14 -19.14 -12.05
N TRP A 59 7.06 -18.59 -11.48
CA TRP A 59 7.14 -17.39 -10.65
C TRP A 59 7.83 -17.65 -9.30
N THR A 60 7.49 -18.75 -8.62
CA THR A 60 8.15 -19.16 -7.36
C THR A 60 9.64 -19.39 -7.59
N ARG A 61 10.01 -20.10 -8.67
CA ARG A 61 11.41 -20.33 -9.03
C ARG A 61 12.14 -19.02 -9.31
N SER A 62 11.50 -18.09 -10.01
CA SER A 62 12.10 -16.78 -10.31
C SER A 62 12.28 -15.94 -9.04
N ALA A 63 11.34 -16.03 -8.09
CA ALA A 63 11.45 -15.38 -6.78
C ALA A 63 12.61 -15.96 -5.95
N GLU A 64 12.77 -17.29 -5.93
CA GLU A 64 13.88 -17.96 -5.25
C GLU A 64 15.24 -17.54 -5.83
N VAL A 65 15.36 -17.48 -7.16
CA VAL A 65 16.61 -16.98 -7.81
C VAL A 65 16.92 -15.55 -7.38
N MET A 66 15.93 -14.64 -7.34
CA MET A 66 16.15 -13.27 -6.87
C MET A 66 16.57 -13.24 -5.39
N ARG A 67 15.99 -14.11 -4.55
CA ARG A 67 16.36 -14.22 -3.13
C ARG A 67 17.78 -14.74 -2.94
N GLU A 68 18.21 -15.74 -3.70
CA GLU A 68 19.59 -16.26 -3.67
C GLU A 68 20.59 -15.20 -4.14
N GLU A 69 20.31 -14.53 -5.25
CA GLU A 69 21.15 -13.42 -5.74
C GLU A 69 21.22 -12.27 -4.75
N ALA A 70 20.13 -11.98 -4.04
CA ALA A 70 20.10 -10.96 -2.99
C ALA A 70 21.08 -11.29 -1.86
N CYS A 71 21.08 -12.54 -1.38
CA CYS A 71 22.01 -13.02 -0.36
C CYS A 71 23.47 -12.91 -0.84
N LEU A 72 23.76 -13.35 -2.06
CA LEU A 72 25.13 -13.26 -2.63
C LEU A 72 25.62 -11.80 -2.73
N LEU A 73 24.76 -10.87 -3.12
CA LEU A 73 25.09 -9.45 -3.19
C LEU A 73 25.32 -8.86 -1.80
N ALA A 74 24.49 -9.24 -0.82
CA ALA A 74 24.64 -8.79 0.56
C ALA A 74 25.95 -9.31 1.20
N ASP A 75 26.26 -10.60 1.00
CA ASP A 75 27.51 -11.23 1.47
C ASP A 75 28.75 -10.59 0.82
N ALA A 76 28.63 -10.10 -0.42
CA ALA A 76 29.66 -9.35 -1.11
C ALA A 76 29.74 -7.86 -0.71
N GLY A 77 28.92 -7.40 0.25
CA GLY A 77 28.90 -6.02 0.76
C GLY A 77 28.04 -5.05 -0.06
N SER A 78 27.36 -5.52 -1.11
CA SER A 78 26.45 -4.71 -1.95
C SER A 78 25.03 -4.70 -1.39
N LEU A 79 24.86 -4.18 -0.16
CA LEU A 79 23.61 -4.27 0.60
C LEU A 79 22.38 -3.72 -0.15
N ASP A 80 22.47 -2.51 -0.73
CA ASP A 80 21.33 -1.90 -1.44
C ASP A 80 20.90 -2.71 -2.68
N ALA A 81 21.88 -3.30 -3.38
CA ALA A 81 21.58 -4.16 -4.52
C ALA A 81 20.88 -5.45 -4.08
N GLY A 82 21.33 -6.05 -2.98
CA GLY A 82 20.66 -7.19 -2.36
C GLY A 82 19.25 -6.86 -1.88
N ARG A 83 19.06 -5.73 -1.21
CA ARG A 83 17.75 -5.26 -0.73
C ARG A 83 16.74 -5.08 -1.85
N ARG A 84 17.12 -4.46 -2.97
CA ARG A 84 16.25 -4.33 -4.16
C ARG A 84 15.85 -5.70 -4.72
N LYS A 85 16.75 -6.69 -4.69
CA LYS A 85 16.45 -8.06 -5.13
C LYS A 85 15.45 -8.78 -4.21
N TRP A 86 15.51 -8.58 -2.89
CA TRP A 86 14.47 -9.09 -1.97
C TRP A 86 13.10 -8.47 -2.22
N LEU A 87 13.01 -7.15 -2.45
CA LEU A 87 11.73 -6.50 -2.80
C LEU A 87 11.15 -7.05 -4.11
N ARG A 88 12.01 -7.32 -5.11
CA ARG A 88 11.61 -7.97 -6.35
C ARG A 88 11.13 -9.42 -6.14
N ALA A 89 11.82 -10.17 -5.28
CA ALA A 89 11.42 -11.53 -4.92
C ALA A 89 10.02 -11.55 -4.27
N ILE A 90 9.73 -10.61 -3.36
CA ILE A 90 8.39 -10.44 -2.74
C ILE A 90 7.33 -10.32 -3.82
N ASN A 91 7.55 -9.47 -4.82
CA ASN A 91 6.59 -9.24 -5.89
C ASN A 91 6.39 -10.48 -6.79
N TYR A 92 7.48 -11.21 -7.10
CA TYR A 92 7.38 -12.46 -7.87
C TYR A 92 6.63 -13.56 -7.11
N TYR A 93 6.83 -13.65 -5.80
CA TYR A 93 6.03 -14.53 -4.96
C TYR A 93 4.55 -14.12 -4.92
N ASP A 94 4.25 -12.82 -4.84
CA ASP A 94 2.86 -12.31 -4.83
C ASP A 94 2.13 -12.68 -6.12
N VAL A 95 2.79 -12.50 -7.27
CA VAL A 95 2.27 -12.91 -8.59
C VAL A 95 2.09 -14.42 -8.69
N ALA A 96 2.99 -15.21 -8.09
CA ALA A 96 2.84 -16.67 -8.02
C ALA A 96 1.56 -17.08 -7.25
N ALA A 97 1.12 -16.26 -6.29
CA ALA A 97 -0.07 -16.49 -5.48
C ALA A 97 -1.38 -16.17 -6.22
N SER A 98 -1.35 -15.23 -7.19
CA SER A 98 -2.56 -14.59 -7.74
C SER A 98 -3.60 -15.53 -8.37
N PRO A 99 -3.26 -16.60 -9.12
CA PRO A 99 -4.27 -17.52 -9.65
C PRO A 99 -4.75 -18.58 -8.64
N PHE A 100 -4.13 -18.69 -7.46
CA PHE A 100 -4.39 -19.78 -6.51
C PHE A 100 -5.13 -19.31 -5.27
N GLY A 101 -6.44 -19.12 -5.39
CA GLY A 101 -7.33 -18.99 -4.22
C GLY A 101 -7.51 -20.28 -3.42
N GLY A 102 -7.33 -21.46 -4.05
CA GLY A 102 -7.77 -22.75 -3.48
C GLY A 102 -6.72 -23.65 -2.84
N CYS A 103 -5.41 -23.45 -3.07
CA CYS A 103 -4.36 -24.36 -2.56
C CYS A 103 -3.63 -23.76 -1.34
N VAL A 104 -4.06 -24.15 -0.15
CA VAL A 104 -3.52 -23.65 1.13
C VAL A 104 -2.01 -23.86 1.26
N VAL A 105 -1.48 -25.01 0.84
CA VAL A 105 -0.05 -25.32 0.94
C VAL A 105 0.80 -24.36 0.09
N ARG A 106 0.36 -24.07 -1.14
CA ARG A 106 1.06 -23.13 -2.03
C ARG A 106 1.01 -21.70 -1.49
N GLN A 107 -0.14 -21.28 -0.96
CA GLN A 107 -0.29 -19.98 -0.31
C GLN A 107 0.62 -19.81 0.90
N GLN A 108 0.75 -20.85 1.74
CA GLN A 108 1.65 -20.86 2.90
C GLN A 108 3.12 -20.80 2.49
N ALA A 109 3.52 -21.57 1.47
CA ALA A 109 4.88 -21.54 0.95
C ALA A 109 5.26 -20.15 0.41
N VAL A 110 4.39 -19.56 -0.42
CA VAL A 110 4.55 -18.19 -0.94
C VAL A 110 4.59 -17.16 0.20
N ALA A 111 3.70 -17.29 1.18
CA ALA A 111 3.70 -16.38 2.32
C ALA A 111 5.01 -16.45 3.12
N SER A 112 5.54 -17.66 3.30
CA SER A 112 6.81 -17.85 4.00
C SER A 112 7.98 -17.25 3.21
N GLY A 113 8.00 -17.41 1.88
CA GLY A 113 9.01 -16.80 1.01
C GLY A 113 8.98 -15.27 1.04
N ILE A 114 7.78 -14.68 0.95
CA ILE A 114 7.56 -13.23 1.07
C ILE A 114 8.05 -12.73 2.42
N ARG A 115 7.65 -13.40 3.51
CA ARG A 115 8.05 -13.01 4.86
C ARG A 115 9.56 -13.09 5.06
N ALA A 116 10.21 -14.15 4.58
CA ALA A 116 11.66 -14.28 4.66
C ALA A 116 12.38 -13.12 3.95
N CYS A 117 11.96 -12.78 2.73
CA CYS A 117 12.54 -11.66 1.98
C CYS A 117 12.33 -10.32 2.69
N ALA A 118 11.16 -10.08 3.28
CA ALA A 118 10.89 -8.86 4.05
C ALA A 118 11.76 -8.76 5.30
N LEU A 119 11.94 -9.87 6.04
CA LEU A 119 12.81 -9.91 7.22
C LEU A 119 14.28 -9.63 6.86
N ASP A 120 14.77 -10.21 5.77
CA ASP A 120 16.14 -9.94 5.29
C ASP A 120 16.30 -8.49 4.82
N TYR A 121 15.29 -7.95 4.12
CA TYR A 121 15.26 -6.56 3.68
C TYR A 121 15.32 -5.56 4.85
N LEU A 122 14.59 -5.83 5.95
CA LEU A 122 14.60 -5.01 7.16
C LEU A 122 15.92 -5.13 7.91
N ARG A 123 16.37 -6.37 8.16
CA ARG A 123 17.59 -6.67 8.94
C ARG A 123 18.85 -6.07 8.33
N LEU A 124 18.93 -6.02 7.01
CA LEU A 124 20.12 -5.55 6.28
C LEU A 124 19.95 -4.12 5.76
N GLY A 125 18.89 -3.42 6.19
CA GLY A 125 18.75 -1.99 6.00
C GLY A 125 19.77 -1.21 6.84
N VAL A 126 20.10 -0.01 6.35
CA VAL A 126 20.90 0.96 7.08
C VAL A 126 20.12 2.28 7.03
N PRO A 127 19.56 2.76 8.16
CA PRO A 127 19.42 2.08 9.44
C PRO A 127 18.54 0.82 9.39
N GLN A 128 18.73 -0.07 10.37
CA GLN A 128 18.08 -1.37 10.42
C GLN A 128 16.58 -1.22 10.69
N GLY A 129 15.74 -1.90 9.90
CA GLY A 129 14.30 -1.95 10.12
C GLY A 129 13.90 -2.99 11.18
N GLU A 130 12.70 -2.83 11.72
CA GLU A 130 12.15 -3.63 12.81
C GLU A 130 10.82 -4.29 12.43
N VAL A 131 10.58 -5.48 12.96
CA VAL A 131 9.23 -6.04 13.07
C VAL A 131 8.69 -5.63 14.43
N VAL A 132 7.55 -4.95 14.44
CA VAL A 132 6.98 -4.39 15.65
C VAL A 132 5.59 -4.96 15.91
N THR A 133 5.23 -5.04 17.18
CA THR A 133 3.93 -5.54 17.66
C THR A 133 3.23 -4.40 18.38
N ILE A 134 2.08 -3.99 17.87
CA ILE A 134 1.31 -2.85 18.37
C ILE A 134 0.13 -3.38 19.20
N PRO A 135 0.05 -3.03 20.50
CA PRO A 135 -1.09 -3.39 21.32
C PRO A 135 -2.38 -2.75 20.80
N TRP A 136 -3.43 -3.53 20.53
CA TRP A 136 -4.74 -3.00 20.15
C TRP A 136 -5.86 -3.71 20.92
N ARG A 137 -6.03 -5.01 20.69
CA ARG A 137 -6.90 -5.87 21.52
C ARG A 137 -6.07 -6.86 22.31
N GLN A 138 -6.59 -7.31 23.44
CA GLN A 138 -5.92 -8.24 24.35
C GLN A 138 -5.37 -9.49 23.63
N ASP A 139 -6.16 -10.09 22.73
CA ASP A 139 -5.80 -11.31 21.99
C ASP A 139 -5.52 -11.04 20.49
N TYR A 140 -5.29 -9.77 20.14
CA TYR A 140 -5.08 -9.38 18.75
C TYR A 140 -4.21 -8.11 18.66
N PRO A 141 -2.89 -8.25 18.91
CA PRO A 141 -1.97 -7.19 18.58
C PRO A 141 -1.79 -7.10 17.06
N LEU A 142 -1.51 -5.89 16.57
CA LEU A 142 -1.20 -5.67 15.16
C LEU A 142 0.29 -5.91 14.93
N GLU A 143 0.63 -6.40 13.75
CA GLU A 143 2.01 -6.51 13.33
C GLU A 143 2.32 -5.42 12.31
N ALA A 144 3.47 -4.79 12.46
CA ALA A 144 3.93 -3.77 11.54
C ALA A 144 5.43 -3.90 11.26
N TYR A 145 5.86 -3.24 10.18
CA TYR A 145 7.27 -3.05 9.89
C TYR A 145 7.62 -1.58 10.07
N PHE A 146 8.63 -1.31 10.88
CA PHE A 146 9.15 0.04 11.07
C PHE A 146 10.48 0.18 10.33
N LEU A 147 10.58 1.20 9.50
CA LEU A 147 11.79 1.60 8.80
C LEU A 147 12.17 2.99 9.32
N PRO A 148 13.23 3.10 10.14
CA PRO A 148 13.70 4.40 10.60
C PRO A 148 14.24 5.24 9.44
N ALA A 149 14.03 6.55 9.51
CA ALA A 149 14.74 7.51 8.66
C ALA A 149 16.24 7.52 8.96
N ASP A 150 17.05 7.96 8.00
CA ASP A 150 18.46 8.25 8.22
C ASP A 150 18.61 9.43 9.21
N GLY A 151 19.39 9.25 10.27
CA GLY A 151 19.67 10.31 11.24
C GLY A 151 19.95 9.80 12.65
N ASN A 152 20.24 10.73 13.57
CA ASN A 152 20.58 10.45 14.97
C ASN A 152 19.54 11.03 15.96
N GLY A 153 18.29 11.22 15.54
CA GLY A 153 17.25 11.78 16.40
C GLY A 153 15.83 11.56 15.86
N PRO A 154 14.81 12.05 16.60
CA PRO A 154 13.40 11.92 16.23
C PRO A 154 13.13 12.37 14.79
N ALA A 155 12.51 11.48 14.02
CA ALA A 155 12.22 11.73 12.62
C ALA A 155 10.70 11.88 12.37
N PRO A 156 10.31 12.72 11.39
CA PRO A 156 8.94 12.75 10.91
C PRO A 156 8.55 11.37 10.38
N THR A 157 7.34 10.90 10.69
CA THR A 157 6.94 9.51 10.47
C THR A 157 5.67 9.42 9.64
N VAL A 158 5.63 8.48 8.70
CA VAL A 158 4.44 8.11 7.95
C VAL A 158 3.97 6.74 8.39
N VAL A 159 2.73 6.67 8.88
CA VAL A 159 2.02 5.43 9.18
C VAL A 159 1.24 5.02 7.93
N CYS A 160 1.61 3.92 7.28
CA CYS A 160 0.83 3.31 6.21
C CYS A 160 -0.07 2.21 6.79
N ILE A 161 -1.37 2.33 6.58
CA ILE A 161 -2.34 1.28 6.90
C ILE A 161 -2.65 0.51 5.62
N CYS A 162 -2.22 -0.75 5.57
CA CYS A 162 -2.42 -1.59 4.41
C CYS A 162 -3.89 -2.00 4.23
N GLU A 163 -4.31 -2.22 2.98
CA GLU A 163 -5.64 -2.78 2.70
C GLU A 163 -5.79 -4.18 3.34
N PRO A 164 -6.87 -4.42 4.12
CA PRO A 164 -7.16 -5.74 4.64
C PRO A 164 -7.22 -6.80 3.54
N GLY A 165 -6.39 -7.84 3.66
CA GLY A 165 -6.31 -8.94 2.70
C GLY A 165 -5.20 -8.79 1.67
N ARG A 166 -4.53 -7.63 1.61
CA ARG A 166 -3.21 -7.49 0.96
C ARG A 166 -2.10 -7.75 1.96
N ARG A 167 -0.94 -8.13 1.44
CA ARG A 167 0.27 -8.41 2.23
C ARG A 167 1.03 -7.10 2.45
N LYS A 168 1.26 -6.72 3.71
CA LYS A 168 2.05 -5.52 4.06
C LYS A 168 3.46 -5.50 3.48
N GLU A 169 4.04 -6.67 3.20
CA GLU A 169 5.36 -6.78 2.59
C GLU A 169 5.42 -6.11 1.21
N LYS A 170 4.29 -6.03 0.49
CA LYS A 170 4.22 -5.33 -0.79
C LYS A 170 4.36 -3.81 -0.61
N SER A 171 3.82 -3.25 0.47
CA SER A 171 3.97 -1.82 0.77
C SER A 171 5.43 -1.42 1.03
N LEU A 172 6.31 -2.35 1.41
CA LEU A 172 7.76 -2.09 1.47
C LEU A 172 8.31 -1.75 0.08
N LEU A 173 7.90 -2.49 -0.95
CA LEU A 173 8.30 -2.22 -2.33
C LEU A 173 7.74 -0.87 -2.81
N MET A 174 6.47 -0.61 -2.52
CA MET A 174 5.77 0.56 -3.06
C MET A 174 6.14 1.87 -2.37
N LEU A 175 6.46 1.86 -1.07
CA LEU A 175 6.49 3.08 -0.26
C LEU A 175 7.85 3.37 0.38
N ALA A 176 8.67 2.35 0.68
CA ALA A 176 9.89 2.55 1.47
C ALA A 176 10.90 3.50 0.80
N GLY A 177 11.03 3.43 -0.53
CA GLY A 177 11.90 4.34 -1.28
C GLY A 177 11.48 5.80 -1.15
N TYR A 178 10.19 6.08 -1.32
CA TYR A 178 9.65 7.44 -1.25
C TYR A 178 9.77 8.07 0.14
N ALA A 179 9.60 7.26 1.19
CA ALA A 179 9.80 7.68 2.58
C ALA A 179 11.27 8.03 2.84
N ALA A 180 12.18 7.11 2.48
CA ALA A 180 13.62 7.28 2.70
C ALA A 180 14.18 8.50 1.95
N GLU A 181 13.79 8.71 0.68
CA GLU A 181 14.21 9.86 -0.13
C GLU A 181 13.85 11.22 0.49
N ARG A 182 12.85 11.25 1.38
CA ARG A 182 12.37 12.47 2.05
C ARG A 182 12.74 12.53 3.53
N GLY A 183 13.57 11.60 4.00
CA GLY A 183 13.99 11.54 5.40
C GLY A 183 12.82 11.25 6.36
N LEU A 184 11.83 10.48 5.91
CA LEU A 184 10.68 10.08 6.71
C LEU A 184 10.86 8.64 7.20
N SER A 185 10.56 8.40 8.48
CA SER A 185 10.38 7.04 8.98
C SER A 185 9.08 6.48 8.42
N LEU A 186 9.02 5.16 8.18
CA LEU A 186 7.84 4.50 7.63
C LEU A 186 7.41 3.36 8.55
N LEU A 187 6.16 3.40 9.02
CA LEU A 187 5.51 2.30 9.73
C LEU A 187 4.45 1.68 8.83
N VAL A 188 4.63 0.44 8.41
CA VAL A 188 3.66 -0.30 7.58
C VAL A 188 2.87 -1.26 8.45
N VAL A 189 1.58 -1.00 8.64
CA VAL A 189 0.72 -1.73 9.58
C VAL A 189 -0.23 -2.67 8.85
N ASP A 190 -0.28 -3.91 9.32
CA ASP A 190 -1.26 -4.91 8.88
C ASP A 190 -2.35 -5.08 9.94
N VAL A 191 -3.54 -4.55 9.64
CA VAL A 191 -4.70 -4.61 10.53
C VAL A 191 -5.30 -6.01 10.66
N LEU A 192 -4.98 -6.95 9.75
CA LEU A 192 -5.33 -8.36 9.89
C LEU A 192 -4.23 -9.17 10.59
N GLY A 193 -3.10 -8.53 10.91
CA GLY A 193 -1.95 -9.17 11.53
C GLY A 193 -1.38 -10.33 10.70
N PRO A 194 -0.47 -11.12 11.27
CA PRO A 194 0.20 -12.22 10.56
C PRO A 194 -0.70 -13.46 10.36
N GLY A 195 -1.96 -13.40 10.79
CA GLY A 195 -2.86 -14.53 10.87
C GLY A 195 -3.49 -14.93 9.53
N PRO A 196 -4.03 -16.15 9.43
CA PRO A 196 -4.79 -16.56 8.25
C PRO A 196 -5.99 -15.62 8.02
N ALA A 197 -6.36 -15.44 6.74
CA ALA A 197 -7.50 -14.63 6.31
C ALA A 197 -8.87 -15.01 6.96
N SER A 198 -8.91 -16.09 7.75
CA SER A 198 -10.09 -16.57 8.47
C SER A 198 -10.65 -15.59 9.50
N ARG A 199 -9.91 -14.54 9.90
CA ARG A 199 -10.41 -13.49 10.82
C ARG A 199 -10.89 -12.23 10.10
N PHE A 200 -10.91 -12.21 8.76
CA PHE A 200 -11.28 -11.02 7.98
C PHE A 200 -12.64 -10.46 8.40
N ASP A 201 -13.69 -11.29 8.45
CA ASP A 201 -15.03 -10.83 8.80
C ASP A 201 -15.12 -10.36 10.26
N ASP A 202 -14.40 -11.03 11.18
CA ASP A 202 -14.37 -10.69 12.61
C ASP A 202 -13.67 -9.35 12.89
N ILE A 203 -12.64 -9.02 12.11
CA ILE A 203 -11.87 -7.78 12.29
C ILE A 203 -12.53 -6.65 11.52
N VAL A 204 -12.78 -6.85 10.23
CA VAL A 204 -13.26 -5.75 9.39
C VAL A 204 -14.74 -5.46 9.61
N GLY A 205 -15.53 -6.46 10.01
CA GLY A 205 -16.91 -6.27 10.45
C GLY A 205 -17.04 -5.68 11.86
N SER A 206 -15.92 -5.48 12.57
CA SER A 206 -15.94 -5.02 13.95
C SER A 206 -16.16 -3.51 14.07
N ARG A 207 -16.90 -3.10 15.10
CA ARG A 207 -17.25 -1.70 15.37
C ARG A 207 -16.12 -0.86 15.97
N ASP A 208 -15.04 -1.50 16.38
CA ASP A 208 -13.87 -0.88 17.01
C ASP A 208 -12.67 -0.87 16.07
N LEU A 209 -12.82 -1.22 14.79
CA LEU A 209 -11.70 -1.22 13.82
C LEU A 209 -10.99 0.15 13.79
N GLU A 210 -11.75 1.25 13.91
CA GLU A 210 -11.24 2.61 13.94
C GLU A 210 -10.34 2.87 15.15
N SER A 211 -10.54 2.14 16.26
CA SER A 211 -9.68 2.28 17.45
C SER A 211 -8.25 1.76 17.22
N ALA A 212 -8.04 0.92 16.20
CA ALA A 212 -6.70 0.50 15.78
C ALA A 212 -5.83 1.71 15.41
N ILE A 213 -6.43 2.76 14.84
CA ILE A 213 -5.73 3.99 14.44
C ILE A 213 -5.17 4.71 15.68
N GLY A 214 -5.98 4.85 16.73
CA GLY A 214 -5.54 5.42 18.00
C GLY A 214 -4.43 4.59 18.66
N SER A 215 -4.55 3.25 18.64
CA SER A 215 -3.51 2.36 19.17
C SER A 215 -2.19 2.44 18.39
N VAL A 216 -2.25 2.58 17.07
CA VAL A 216 -1.04 2.81 16.25
C VAL A 216 -0.42 4.15 16.59
N MET A 217 -1.25 5.20 16.80
CA MET A 217 -0.77 6.52 17.22
C MET A 217 -0.09 6.47 18.59
N ASP A 218 -0.70 5.79 19.57
CA ASP A 218 -0.11 5.60 20.91
C ASP A 218 1.26 4.92 20.81
N TYR A 219 1.37 3.86 20.00
CA TYR A 219 2.63 3.15 19.81
C TYR A 219 3.73 4.04 19.20
N VAL A 220 3.42 4.84 18.17
CA VAL A 220 4.46 5.69 17.55
C VAL A 220 4.90 6.82 18.47
N CYS A 221 4.01 7.38 19.30
CA CYS A 221 4.37 8.42 20.27
C CYS A 221 5.19 7.89 21.46
N GLU A 222 5.21 6.59 21.70
CA GLU A 222 6.06 5.99 22.73
C GLU A 222 7.51 5.77 22.25
N ARG A 223 7.80 6.02 20.96
CA ARG A 223 9.13 5.80 20.40
C ARG A 223 10.01 7.05 20.51
N ASP A 224 11.21 6.88 21.05
CA ASP A 224 12.22 7.96 21.15
C ASP A 224 12.81 8.40 19.79
N ASP A 225 12.59 7.64 18.72
CA ASP A 225 13.07 7.92 17.36
C ASP A 225 11.99 8.50 16.43
N VAL A 226 10.80 8.79 16.96
CA VAL A 226 9.69 9.44 16.25
C VAL A 226 9.46 10.86 16.79
N ASP A 227 9.19 11.80 15.88
CA ASP A 227 8.76 13.14 16.24
C ASP A 227 7.23 13.21 16.32
N ASP A 228 6.71 13.28 17.56
CA ASP A 228 5.27 13.25 17.88
C ASP A 228 4.45 14.34 17.18
N ASP A 229 5.04 15.49 16.88
CA ASP A 229 4.36 16.60 16.21
C ASP A 229 4.33 16.44 14.68
N ARG A 230 5.07 15.46 14.14
CA ARG A 230 5.28 15.26 12.70
C ARG A 230 4.93 13.83 12.26
N ILE A 231 3.74 13.39 12.62
CA ILE A 231 3.20 12.08 12.23
C ILE A 231 2.10 12.25 11.17
N ALA A 232 2.29 11.63 10.01
CA ALA A 232 1.27 11.50 8.97
C ALA A 232 0.72 10.08 8.90
N ILE A 233 -0.49 9.93 8.37
CA ILE A 233 -1.09 8.63 8.06
C ILE A 233 -1.50 8.54 6.58
N LEU A 234 -1.19 7.42 5.97
CA LEU A 234 -1.50 7.06 4.59
C LEU A 234 -2.33 5.78 4.59
N ALA A 235 -3.41 5.77 3.82
CA ALA A 235 -4.29 4.63 3.68
C ALA A 235 -4.62 4.41 2.20
N ASP A 236 -4.51 3.17 1.75
CA ASP A 236 -4.73 2.78 0.36
C ASP A 236 -6.09 2.10 0.19
N ASP A 237 -6.73 2.33 -0.96
CA ASP A 237 -7.97 1.70 -1.37
C ASP A 237 -9.07 1.78 -0.29
N TRP A 238 -9.56 0.62 0.16
CA TRP A 238 -10.65 0.53 1.11
C TRP A 238 -10.25 0.92 2.54
N SER A 239 -8.97 0.85 2.88
CA SER A 239 -8.51 1.22 4.22
C SER A 239 -8.74 2.70 4.53
N SER A 240 -8.75 3.55 3.49
CA SER A 240 -9.10 4.97 3.56
C SER A 240 -10.42 5.25 4.29
N SER A 241 -11.40 4.34 4.21
CA SER A 241 -12.70 4.51 4.87
C SER A 241 -12.56 4.51 6.39
N PHE A 242 -12.02 3.43 6.96
CA PHE A 242 -11.90 3.30 8.40
C PHE A 242 -10.78 4.18 8.97
N VAL A 243 -9.73 4.45 8.19
CA VAL A 243 -8.68 5.42 8.58
C VAL A 243 -9.28 6.81 8.71
N ALA A 244 -10.09 7.26 7.76
CA ALA A 244 -10.74 8.56 7.85
C ALA A 244 -11.66 8.68 9.08
N ARG A 245 -12.32 7.59 9.48
CA ARG A 245 -13.10 7.54 10.73
C ARG A 245 -12.20 7.52 11.96
N GLY A 246 -11.07 6.82 11.93
CA GLY A 246 -10.09 6.79 13.02
C GLY A 246 -9.46 8.16 13.29
N ILE A 247 -8.98 8.86 12.25
CA ILE A 247 -8.39 10.21 12.41
C ILE A 247 -9.43 11.28 12.77
N ALA A 248 -10.71 11.05 12.49
CA ALA A 248 -11.80 11.90 12.99
C ALA A 248 -12.00 11.75 14.52
N LEU A 249 -11.54 10.64 15.11
CA LEU A 249 -11.57 10.38 16.55
C LEU A 249 -10.24 10.72 17.24
N ASP A 250 -9.14 10.81 16.49
CA ASP A 250 -7.80 11.09 17.00
C ASP A 250 -7.16 12.29 16.27
N PRO A 251 -7.12 13.48 16.89
CA PRO A 251 -6.65 14.71 16.24
C PRO A 251 -5.13 14.86 16.20
N ARG A 252 -4.36 13.86 16.68
CA ARG A 252 -2.90 13.98 16.81
C ARG A 252 -2.15 13.92 15.48
N TYR A 253 -2.74 13.40 14.42
CA TYR A 253 -2.08 13.33 13.11
C TYR A 253 -1.86 14.73 12.53
N ALA A 254 -0.64 15.00 12.06
CA ALA A 254 -0.28 16.26 11.42
C ALA A 254 -0.73 16.32 9.95
N ALA A 255 -0.92 15.17 9.30
CA ALA A 255 -1.47 15.07 7.94
C ALA A 255 -2.07 13.69 7.70
N ALA A 256 -3.07 13.62 6.81
CA ALA A 256 -3.67 12.35 6.39
C ALA A 256 -3.78 12.27 4.86
N VAL A 257 -3.61 11.07 4.33
CA VAL A 257 -3.81 10.75 2.91
C VAL A 257 -4.76 9.56 2.80
N CYS A 258 -5.86 9.77 2.09
CA CYS A 258 -6.75 8.70 1.66
C CYS A 258 -6.54 8.49 0.16
N ASP A 259 -5.68 7.54 -0.18
CA ASP A 259 -5.43 7.17 -1.57
C ASP A 259 -6.56 6.26 -2.08
N ALA A 260 -7.08 6.64 -3.23
CA ALA A 260 -8.24 6.09 -3.89
C ALA A 260 -9.56 6.08 -3.10
N GLY A 261 -9.64 6.47 -1.83
CA GLY A 261 -10.84 6.32 -1.00
C GLY A 261 -11.46 7.60 -0.46
N LEU A 262 -12.78 7.75 -0.60
CA LEU A 262 -13.57 8.78 0.09
C LEU A 262 -14.48 8.13 1.14
N TRP A 263 -14.03 8.07 2.39
CA TRP A 263 -14.82 7.62 3.56
C TRP A 263 -15.61 6.31 3.31
N ASP A 264 -16.82 6.22 3.84
CA ASP A 264 -17.71 5.06 3.69
C ASP A 264 -18.19 4.86 2.24
N ILE A 265 -17.93 5.80 1.31
CA ILE A 265 -18.29 5.65 -0.11
C ILE A 265 -17.48 4.51 -0.73
N HIS A 266 -16.17 4.46 -0.47
CA HIS A 266 -15.32 3.40 -1.01
C HIS A 266 -15.73 2.04 -0.46
N GLU A 267 -16.01 1.98 0.84
CA GLU A 267 -16.52 0.79 1.50
C GLU A 267 -17.84 0.30 0.91
N ARG A 268 -18.83 1.20 0.75
CA ARG A 268 -20.11 0.88 0.12
C ARG A 268 -19.95 0.42 -1.32
N VAL A 269 -19.04 1.01 -2.09
CA VAL A 269 -18.81 0.59 -3.48
C VAL A 269 -18.10 -0.77 -3.54
N CYS A 270 -17.08 -0.98 -2.71
CA CYS A 270 -16.39 -2.27 -2.61
C CYS A 270 -17.37 -3.39 -2.21
N LEU A 271 -18.20 -3.16 -1.19
CA LEU A 271 -19.21 -4.11 -0.75
C LEU A 271 -20.33 -4.32 -1.78
N SER A 272 -20.80 -3.27 -2.45
CA SER A 272 -21.87 -3.40 -3.47
C SER A 272 -21.41 -4.17 -4.71
N ARG A 273 -20.13 -4.06 -5.10
CA ARG A 273 -19.54 -4.88 -6.17
C ARG A 273 -19.51 -6.37 -5.84
N ARG A 274 -19.33 -6.73 -4.57
CA ARG A 274 -19.42 -8.14 -4.10
C ARG A 274 -20.86 -8.66 -4.05
N LEU A 275 -21.82 -7.74 -3.92
CA LEU A 275 -23.25 -8.02 -3.90
C LEU A 275 -23.87 -7.74 -5.28
N LYS A 276 -24.85 -6.84 -5.34
CA LYS A 276 -25.46 -6.34 -6.56
C LYS A 276 -24.96 -4.91 -6.80
N PRO A 277 -24.34 -4.60 -7.96
CA PRO A 277 -23.86 -3.26 -8.25
C PRO A 277 -25.00 -2.22 -8.12
N ASP A 278 -24.77 -1.19 -7.31
CA ASP A 278 -25.69 -0.05 -7.13
C ASP A 278 -24.91 1.24 -7.30
N GLU A 279 -25.24 2.00 -8.35
CA GLU A 279 -24.59 3.29 -8.64
C GLU A 279 -24.83 4.34 -7.54
N ARG A 280 -25.86 4.16 -6.70
CA ARG A 280 -26.11 5.03 -5.54
C ARG A 280 -25.08 4.83 -4.44
N ALA A 281 -24.36 3.70 -4.41
CA ALA A 281 -23.30 3.46 -3.43
C ALA A 281 -22.19 4.53 -3.49
N CYS A 282 -21.95 5.10 -4.68
CA CYS A 282 -20.98 6.17 -4.92
C CYS A 282 -21.43 7.56 -4.45
N LEU A 283 -22.69 7.71 -4.02
CA LEU A 283 -23.22 9.00 -3.56
C LEU A 283 -22.88 9.22 -2.08
N PRO A 284 -22.56 10.46 -1.68
CA PRO A 284 -22.36 10.80 -0.28
C PRO A 284 -23.64 10.64 0.53
N SER A 285 -23.46 10.25 1.77
CA SER A 285 -24.48 10.21 2.80
C SER A 285 -24.23 11.29 3.84
N ALA A 286 -25.21 11.51 4.73
CA ALA A 286 -25.05 12.46 5.83
C ALA A 286 -23.96 12.03 6.84
N SER A 287 -23.67 10.73 6.96
CA SER A 287 -22.59 10.24 7.83
C SER A 287 -21.21 10.58 7.26
N ASP A 288 -21.02 10.45 5.95
CA ASP A 288 -19.75 10.78 5.28
C ASP A 288 -19.34 12.24 5.56
N CYS A 289 -20.30 13.17 5.44
CA CYS A 289 -20.07 14.58 5.74
C CYS A 289 -19.82 14.85 7.23
N ARG A 290 -20.33 14.01 8.14
CA ARG A 290 -20.12 14.17 9.58
C ARG A 290 -18.69 13.76 9.98
N VAL A 291 -18.21 12.64 9.45
CA VAL A 291 -16.82 12.17 9.68
C VAL A 291 -15.85 13.21 9.17
N ALA A 292 -16.03 13.69 7.94
CA ALA A 292 -15.15 14.70 7.35
C ALA A 292 -15.00 15.98 8.19
N ARG A 293 -16.07 16.43 8.86
CA ARG A 293 -16.05 17.63 9.73
C ARG A 293 -15.29 17.45 11.04
N GLN A 294 -15.00 16.21 11.43
CA GLN A 294 -14.28 15.90 12.66
C GLN A 294 -12.78 15.74 12.43
N ILE A 295 -12.34 15.63 11.16
CA ILE A 295 -10.92 15.55 10.80
C ILE A 295 -10.28 16.91 11.02
N MET A 296 -9.25 16.96 11.86
CA MET A 296 -8.58 18.20 12.28
C MET A 296 -7.26 18.49 11.53
N CYS A 297 -6.76 17.53 10.77
CA CYS A 297 -5.52 17.66 10.02
C CYS A 297 -5.78 17.95 8.53
N PRO A 298 -4.79 18.51 7.80
CA PRO A 298 -4.81 18.51 6.35
C PRO A 298 -5.05 17.10 5.80
N LEU A 299 -5.94 16.98 4.82
CA LEU A 299 -6.32 15.71 4.19
C LEU A 299 -6.04 15.78 2.68
N LEU A 300 -5.28 14.82 2.15
CA LEU A 300 -5.15 14.60 0.72
C LEU A 300 -6.05 13.45 0.28
N VAL A 301 -6.83 13.69 -0.75
CA VAL A 301 -7.53 12.65 -1.51
C VAL A 301 -6.85 12.52 -2.86
N ALA A 302 -6.24 11.37 -3.11
CA ALA A 302 -5.64 10.99 -4.38
C ALA A 302 -6.59 10.04 -5.12
N LEU A 303 -6.87 10.33 -6.39
CA LEU A 303 -7.75 9.49 -7.22
C LEU A 303 -7.20 9.38 -8.64
N PRO A 304 -7.29 8.20 -9.29
CA PRO A 304 -7.09 8.12 -10.72
C PRO A 304 -8.25 8.79 -11.47
N GLU A 305 -7.97 9.35 -12.65
CA GLU A 305 -8.99 9.95 -13.52
C GLU A 305 -10.05 8.92 -13.96
N VAL A 306 -9.59 7.70 -14.24
CA VAL A 306 -10.43 6.55 -14.53
C VAL A 306 -10.27 5.56 -13.38
N GLY A 307 -11.33 5.41 -12.58
CA GLY A 307 -11.34 4.53 -11.42
C GLY A 307 -12.75 4.16 -10.99
N TRP A 308 -12.86 3.58 -9.79
CA TRP A 308 -14.17 3.17 -9.24
C TRP A 308 -15.07 4.37 -8.92
N LEU A 309 -14.48 5.51 -8.53
CA LEU A 309 -15.17 6.77 -8.29
C LEU A 309 -14.94 7.73 -9.44
N ARG A 310 -16.03 8.30 -9.97
CA ARG A 310 -15.92 9.31 -11.02
C ARG A 310 -15.30 10.60 -10.49
N ALA A 311 -14.33 11.13 -11.23
CA ALA A 311 -13.66 12.40 -10.97
C ALA A 311 -14.62 13.57 -10.68
N ASP A 312 -15.74 13.67 -11.41
CA ASP A 312 -16.72 14.75 -11.20
C ASP A 312 -17.49 14.63 -9.88
N ILE A 313 -17.74 13.39 -9.42
CA ILE A 313 -18.36 13.14 -8.12
C ILE A 313 -17.38 13.54 -7.02
N ALA A 314 -16.13 13.07 -7.10
CA ALA A 314 -15.08 13.42 -6.14
C ALA A 314 -14.87 14.93 -6.05
N ALA A 315 -14.78 15.63 -7.18
CA ALA A 315 -14.60 17.08 -7.21
C ALA A 315 -15.75 17.84 -6.51
N ARG A 316 -17.00 17.42 -6.72
CA ARG A 316 -18.17 18.01 -6.03
C ARG A 316 -18.12 17.79 -4.52
N LEU A 317 -17.71 16.60 -4.09
CA LEU A 317 -17.59 16.25 -2.66
C LEU A 317 -16.54 17.10 -1.96
N VAL A 318 -15.34 17.15 -2.53
CA VAL A 318 -14.25 17.96 -1.96
C VAL A 318 -14.61 19.44 -1.96
N ALA A 319 -15.26 19.95 -3.01
CA ALA A 319 -15.74 21.33 -3.04
C ALA A 319 -16.78 21.62 -1.94
N GLN A 320 -17.64 20.65 -1.61
CA GLN A 320 -18.57 20.78 -0.49
C GLN A 320 -17.83 20.83 0.85
N MET A 321 -16.81 19.99 1.05
CA MET A 321 -16.08 19.94 2.32
C MET A 321 -15.15 21.13 2.55
N LYS A 322 -14.59 21.69 1.48
CA LYS A 322 -13.88 22.99 1.56
C LYS A 322 -14.78 24.10 2.09
N ARG A 323 -16.08 24.08 1.75
CA ARG A 323 -17.05 25.04 2.31
C ARG A 323 -17.35 24.79 3.79
N ASP A 324 -17.18 23.55 4.24
CA ASP A 324 -17.30 23.16 5.64
C ASP A 324 -15.97 23.33 6.42
N HIS A 325 -15.03 24.12 5.88
CA HIS A 325 -13.73 24.49 6.49
C HIS A 325 -12.72 23.37 6.71
N LEU A 326 -12.85 22.24 6.00
CA LEU A 326 -11.81 21.20 6.00
C LEU A 326 -10.62 21.61 5.10
N ASP A 327 -9.37 21.52 5.60
CA ASP A 327 -8.16 21.63 4.76
C ASP A 327 -8.00 20.34 3.94
N ILE A 328 -8.76 20.25 2.84
CA ILE A 328 -8.77 19.09 1.96
C ILE A 328 -8.16 19.43 0.59
N THR A 329 -7.23 18.61 0.14
CA THR A 329 -6.63 18.67 -1.19
C THR A 329 -7.15 17.50 -2.02
N LEU A 330 -7.60 17.76 -3.25
CA LEU A 330 -7.95 16.72 -4.21
C LEU A 330 -6.92 16.70 -5.32
N LYS A 331 -6.30 15.56 -5.56
CA LYS A 331 -5.41 15.32 -6.68
C LYS A 331 -6.01 14.21 -7.55
N ILE A 332 -6.29 14.55 -8.81
CA ILE A 332 -6.72 13.60 -9.83
C ILE A 332 -5.53 13.31 -10.74
N PHE A 333 -5.13 12.05 -10.82
CA PHE A 333 -4.04 11.60 -11.69
C PHE A 333 -4.60 11.20 -13.04
N ALA A 334 -4.31 12.02 -14.05
CA ALA A 334 -4.68 11.73 -15.43
C ALA A 334 -3.87 10.56 -15.97
N ASN A 335 -4.50 9.71 -16.78
CA ASN A 335 -3.78 8.63 -17.44
C ASN A 335 -2.88 9.23 -18.52
N GLN A 336 -1.56 9.28 -18.27
CA GLN A 336 -0.63 9.59 -19.34
C GLN A 336 -0.65 8.42 -20.33
N GLN A 337 -1.23 8.65 -21.52
CA GLN A 337 -1.25 7.71 -22.65
C GLN A 337 -2.10 6.42 -22.50
N GLY A 338 -3.30 6.51 -21.91
CA GLY A 338 -4.31 5.45 -22.04
C GLY A 338 -3.94 4.09 -21.43
N GLY A 339 -2.98 4.06 -20.49
CA GLY A 339 -2.65 2.93 -19.63
C GLY A 339 -3.33 3.03 -18.26
N VAL A 340 -3.06 2.02 -17.42
CA VAL A 340 -3.38 1.98 -15.97
C VAL A 340 -2.75 3.20 -15.28
N PRO A 341 -3.34 3.76 -14.20
CA PRO A 341 -2.77 4.90 -13.48
C PRO A 341 -1.31 4.63 -13.06
N ASP A 342 -0.46 5.64 -13.23
CA ASP A 342 0.96 5.58 -12.84
C ASP A 342 1.08 5.72 -11.30
N GLU A 343 1.02 4.57 -10.62
CA GLU A 343 1.11 4.45 -9.15
C GLU A 343 2.41 5.08 -8.62
N ALA A 344 3.51 4.95 -9.36
CA ALA A 344 4.79 5.55 -9.01
C ALA A 344 4.75 7.09 -8.98
N HIS A 345 4.08 7.69 -9.97
CA HIS A 345 3.87 9.14 -9.98
C HIS A 345 2.88 9.57 -8.89
N ALA A 346 1.86 8.76 -8.59
CA ALA A 346 0.96 9.03 -7.48
C ALA A 346 1.69 9.03 -6.14
N ASN A 347 2.47 7.98 -5.85
CA ASN A 347 3.27 7.84 -4.64
C ASN A 347 4.29 8.98 -4.49
N GLY A 348 4.99 9.34 -5.57
CA GLY A 348 5.91 10.48 -5.55
C GLY A 348 5.23 11.78 -5.11
N PHE A 349 4.06 12.09 -5.70
CA PHE A 349 3.28 13.28 -5.31
C PHE A 349 2.74 13.19 -3.88
N ILE A 350 2.23 12.03 -3.47
CA ILE A 350 1.70 11.79 -2.13
C ILE A 350 2.77 12.06 -1.08
N PHE A 351 3.96 11.49 -1.26
CA PHE A 351 5.07 11.64 -0.33
C PHE A 351 5.65 13.06 -0.33
N ASP A 352 5.69 13.75 -1.49
CA ASP A 352 6.03 15.18 -1.54
C ASP A 352 5.03 16.03 -0.74
N TRP A 353 3.74 15.74 -0.89
CA TRP A 353 2.69 16.43 -0.16
C TRP A 353 2.81 16.16 1.35
N ILE A 354 3.01 14.91 1.76
CA ILE A 354 3.22 14.54 3.17
C ILE A 354 4.43 15.29 3.74
N ALA A 355 5.58 15.20 3.08
CA ALA A 355 6.80 15.87 3.53
C ALA A 355 6.60 17.38 3.68
N SER A 356 5.88 18.02 2.75
CA SER A 356 5.57 19.45 2.85
C SER A 356 4.69 19.82 4.05
N ARG A 357 3.79 18.92 4.48
CA ARG A 357 2.92 19.14 5.65
C ARG A 357 3.65 18.86 6.96
N LEU A 358 4.54 17.88 6.97
CA LEU A 358 5.36 17.54 8.14
C LEU A 358 6.53 18.52 8.33
N ALA A 359 6.95 19.27 7.32
CA ALA A 359 8.04 20.25 7.41
C ALA A 359 7.69 21.56 8.17
N GLY A 360 6.52 21.65 8.82
CA GLY A 360 5.91 22.86 9.39
C GLY A 360 6.85 24.04 9.77
N SER A 361 6.63 25.20 9.11
CA SER A 361 7.12 26.55 9.43
C SER A 361 8.57 26.72 9.90
N GLN A 362 9.54 25.97 9.38
CA GLN A 362 10.95 26.36 9.57
C GLN A 362 11.29 27.57 8.68
N GLU A 363 11.45 28.73 9.33
CA GLU A 363 12.14 29.96 8.90
C GLU A 363 11.46 30.89 7.88
N MET A 364 10.60 31.77 8.40
CA MET A 364 10.56 33.19 8.00
C MET A 364 11.25 34.04 9.09
N GLN A 365 12.45 33.63 9.50
CA GLN A 365 13.38 34.45 10.30
C GLN A 365 14.79 34.17 9.79
N GLY A 366 15.26 35.05 8.91
CA GLY A 366 16.60 35.10 8.33
C GLY A 366 16.74 36.34 7.48
#